data_AF-A0A845Y8S3-F1
#
_entry.id   AF-A0A845Y8S3-F1
#
_cell.length_a   1.000
_cell.length_b   1.000
_cell.length_c   1.000
_cell.angle_alpha   90.00
_cell.angle_beta   90.00
_cell.angle_gamma   90.00
#
_symmetry.space_group_name_H-M   'P 1'
#
loop_
_entity.id
_entity.type
_entity.pdbx_description
1 polymer ?
#
loop_
_entity_poly.entity_id
_entity_poly.type
_entity_poly.pdbx_seq_one_letter_code
_entity_poly.pdbx_strand_id
1 'polypeptide(L)'
;MVKKDYLLDTNVVSAILKKNQIVRQKLAGLSVKYQTAYISGITYYEIKRGLIASNASTKLSDFNKLCQDYPVLFWNDVTILEKAAEIHAYLKKRGTRLEDADIFIAAITIVRLTSCTMHHKYLIRSIKAINSNTETVKSYHCCQMSCCLLPPFTSQFSTGVQDLS
;
A
#
# COMPACT_ATOMS: atom_id res chain seq x y z
N MET A 1 -8.16 15.97 -14.60
CA MET A 1 -7.64 14.61 -14.30
C MET A 1 -7.04 14.65 -12.90
N VAL A 2 -7.52 13.82 -11.97
CA VAL A 2 -6.94 13.73 -10.63
C VAL A 2 -5.68 12.88 -10.73
N LYS A 3 -4.51 13.50 -10.59
CA LYS A 3 -3.25 12.76 -10.49
C LYS A 3 -3.20 12.06 -9.13
N LYS A 4 -2.69 10.84 -9.11
CA LYS A 4 -2.61 9.98 -7.92
C LYS A 4 -1.16 9.77 -7.52
N ASP A 5 -0.91 9.66 -6.22
CA ASP A 5 0.40 9.27 -5.69
C ASP A 5 0.53 7.75 -5.61
N TYR A 6 1.75 7.22 -5.55
CA TYR A 6 1.99 5.78 -5.44
C TYR A 6 3.10 5.48 -4.44
N LEU A 7 2.93 4.41 -3.68
CA LEU A 7 3.96 3.88 -2.79
C LEU A 7 4.57 2.63 -3.43
N LEU A 8 5.89 2.65 -3.64
CA LEU A 8 6.65 1.57 -4.22
C LEU A 8 6.93 0.51 -3.16
N ASP A 9 6.57 -0.73 -3.49
CA ASP A 9 6.85 -1.92 -2.70
C ASP A 9 8.30 -2.41 -2.92
N THR A 10 8.82 -3.18 -1.96
CA THR A 10 10.15 -3.80 -1.97
C THR A 10 10.41 -4.62 -3.23
N ASN A 11 9.40 -5.32 -3.77
CA ASN A 11 9.53 -6.06 -5.03
C ASN A 11 9.75 -5.14 -6.23
N VAL A 12 9.05 -4.02 -6.28
CA VAL A 12 9.17 -3.04 -7.37
C VAL A 12 10.53 -2.36 -7.30
N VAL A 13 10.93 -1.88 -6.12
CA VAL A 13 12.25 -1.27 -5.90
C VAL A 13 13.37 -2.25 -6.25
N SER A 14 13.28 -3.50 -5.79
CA SER A 14 14.23 -4.56 -6.13
C SER A 14 14.32 -4.81 -7.63
N ALA A 15 13.19 -4.79 -8.34
CA ALA A 15 13.17 -4.98 -9.79
C ALA A 15 13.79 -3.80 -10.56
N ILE A 16 13.60 -2.57 -10.07
CA ILE A 16 14.27 -1.38 -10.62
C ILE A 16 15.80 -1.51 -10.47
N LEU A 17 16.28 -1.88 -9.28
CA LEU A 17 17.72 -2.10 -9.02
C LEU A 17 18.31 -3.23 -9.86
N LYS A 18 17.51 -4.25 -10.17
CA LYS A 18 17.88 -5.33 -11.12
C LYS A 18 17.79 -4.90 -12.58
N LYS A 19 17.55 -3.61 -12.87
CA LYS A 19 17.48 -3.04 -14.22
C LYS A 19 16.41 -3.72 -15.10
N ASN A 20 15.34 -4.25 -14.49
CA ASN A 20 14.29 -4.94 -15.22
C ASN A 20 13.53 -3.97 -16.15
N GLN A 21 13.59 -4.22 -17.46
CA GLN A 21 13.05 -3.32 -18.48
C GLN A 21 11.52 -3.26 -18.46
N ILE A 22 10.85 -4.38 -18.16
CA ILE A 22 9.38 -4.47 -18.09
C ILE A 22 8.85 -3.56 -16.98
N VAL A 23 9.47 -3.61 -15.80
CA VAL A 23 9.06 -2.77 -14.66
C VAL A 23 9.32 -1.28 -14.95
N ARG A 24 10.46 -0.96 -15.58
CA ARG A 24 10.79 0.42 -15.97
C ARG A 24 9.82 1.00 -17.01
N GLN A 25 9.45 0.22 -18.02
CA GLN A 25 8.45 0.64 -19.01
C GLN A 25 7.08 0.85 -18.38
N LYS A 26 6.66 -0.05 -17.47
CA LYS A 26 5.43 0.14 -16.70
C LYS A 26 5.47 1.43 -15.89
N LEU A 27 6.54 1.68 -15.14
CA LEU A 27 6.68 2.91 -14.34
C LEU A 27 6.70 4.18 -15.21
N ALA A 28 7.33 4.15 -16.38
CA ALA A 28 7.31 5.26 -17.33
C ALA A 28 5.90 5.54 -17.87
N GLY A 29 5.09 4.49 -18.10
CA GLY A 29 3.68 4.66 -18.47
C GLY A 29 2.80 5.17 -17.31
N LEU A 30 3.22 4.90 -16.08
CA LEU A 30 2.55 5.33 -14.85
C LEU A 30 2.91 6.78 -14.48
N SER A 31 4.15 7.22 -14.70
CA SER A 31 4.59 8.60 -14.40
C SER A 31 3.82 9.65 -15.22
N VAL A 32 3.38 9.31 -16.43
CA VAL A 32 2.50 10.18 -17.24
C VAL A 32 1.12 10.36 -16.58
N LYS A 33 0.65 9.37 -15.82
CA LYS A 33 -0.71 9.34 -15.23
C LYS A 33 -0.75 9.84 -13.79
N TYR A 34 0.40 9.94 -13.12
CA TYR A 34 0.49 10.10 -11.66
C TYR A 34 1.25 11.34 -11.24
N GLN A 35 1.09 11.73 -9.97
CA GLN A 35 1.68 12.95 -9.45
C GLN A 35 3.10 12.68 -8.95
N THR A 36 3.24 11.77 -7.97
CA THR A 36 4.54 11.39 -7.43
C THR A 36 4.56 9.91 -7.02
N ALA A 37 5.72 9.28 -7.14
CA ALA A 37 5.97 7.96 -6.58
C ALA A 37 6.92 8.07 -5.38
N TYR A 38 6.66 7.29 -4.34
CA TYR A 38 7.35 7.35 -3.06
C TYR A 38 7.89 5.97 -2.68
N ILE A 39 8.94 5.95 -1.87
CA ILE A 39 9.42 4.74 -1.21
C ILE A 39 9.03 4.81 0.27
N SER A 40 8.45 3.76 0.86
CA SER A 40 8.18 3.77 2.29
C SER A 40 9.49 3.67 3.09
N GLY A 41 9.55 4.26 4.28
CA GLY A 41 10.72 4.10 5.17
C GLY A 41 11.05 2.64 5.50
N ILE A 42 10.04 1.76 5.48
CA ILE A 42 10.19 0.32 5.70
C ILE A 42 10.83 -0.35 4.49
N THR A 43 10.30 -0.10 3.30
CA THR A 43 10.90 -0.57 2.04
C THR A 43 12.33 -0.08 1.90
N TYR A 44 12.60 1.17 2.28
CA TYR A 44 13.95 1.72 2.32
C TYR A 44 14.86 0.90 3.24
N TYR A 45 14.41 0.63 4.46
CA TYR A 45 15.14 -0.17 5.44
C TYR A 45 15.43 -1.59 4.92
N GLU A 46 14.42 -2.29 4.40
CA GLU A 46 14.52 -3.66 3.88
C GLU A 46 15.52 -3.79 2.74
N ILE A 47 15.46 -2.88 1.77
CA ILE A 47 16.39 -2.88 0.64
C ILE A 47 17.80 -2.56 1.13
N LYS A 48 17.96 -1.51 1.95
CA LYS A 48 19.28 -1.07 2.42
C LYS A 48 19.97 -2.15 3.25
N ARG A 49 19.27 -2.79 4.19
CA ARG A 49 19.84 -3.88 5.00
C ARG A 49 20.24 -5.08 4.14
N GLY A 50 19.45 -5.43 3.13
CA GLY A 50 19.76 -6.56 2.23
C GLY A 50 20.99 -6.28 1.36
N LEU A 51 21.13 -5.04 0.87
CA LEU A 51 22.31 -4.62 0.10
C LEU A 51 23.58 -4.57 0.94
N ILE A 52 23.48 -4.10 2.19
CA ILE A 52 24.61 -4.10 3.14
C ILE A 52 25.02 -5.54 3.47
N ALA A 53 24.06 -6.41 3.83
CA ALA A 53 24.35 -7.80 4.19
C ALA A 53 24.99 -8.60 3.04
N SER A 54 24.66 -8.26 1.79
CA SER A 54 25.23 -8.89 0.59
C SER A 54 26.49 -8.23 0.05
N ASN A 55 27.02 -7.19 0.73
CA ASN A 55 28.17 -6.40 0.27
C ASN A 55 28.02 -5.85 -1.17
N ALA A 56 26.79 -5.57 -1.59
CA ALA A 56 26.48 -5.17 -2.96
C ALA A 56 26.71 -3.67 -3.20
N SER A 57 27.97 -3.21 -3.12
CA SER A 57 28.37 -1.79 -3.16
C SER A 57 27.85 -1.02 -4.38
N THR A 58 27.89 -1.61 -5.58
CA THR A 58 27.35 -0.98 -6.80
C THR A 58 25.84 -0.78 -6.71
N LYS A 59 25.09 -1.79 -6.25
CA LYS A 59 23.64 -1.70 -6.10
C LYS A 59 23.23 -0.74 -4.98
N LEU A 60 24.05 -0.61 -3.93
CA LEU A 60 23.85 0.38 -2.88
C LEU A 60 23.98 1.80 -3.42
N SER A 61 24.96 2.06 -4.29
CA SER A 61 25.08 3.35 -4.99
C SER A 61 23.87 3.63 -5.88
N ASP A 62 23.44 2.63 -6.67
CA ASP A 62 22.25 2.75 -7.51
C ASP A 62 20.97 2.99 -6.68
N PHE A 63 20.85 2.34 -5.52
CA PHE A 63 19.74 2.56 -4.60
C PHE A 63 19.74 3.96 -3.97
N ASN A 64 20.90 4.49 -3.61
CA ASN A 64 20.98 5.86 -3.11
C ASN A 64 20.56 6.89 -4.17
N LYS A 65 20.91 6.67 -5.44
CA LYS A 65 20.42 7.50 -6.55
C LYS A 65 18.91 7.37 -6.72
N LEU A 66 18.38 6.15 -6.65
CA LEU A 66 16.94 5.90 -6.72
C LEU A 66 16.15 6.66 -5.64
N CYS A 67 16.70 6.79 -4.44
CA CYS A 67 16.08 7.55 -3.34
C CYS A 67 16.09 9.07 -3.57
N GLN A 68 16.87 9.58 -4.52
CA GLN A 68 16.83 10.98 -4.94
C GLN A 68 15.66 11.21 -5.92
N ASP A 69 15.37 10.22 -6.76
CA ASP A 69 14.26 10.27 -7.73
C ASP A 69 12.90 10.01 -7.07
N TYR A 70 12.87 9.16 -6.04
CA TYR A 70 11.66 8.76 -5.33
C TYR A 70 11.78 9.12 -3.84
N PRO A 71 11.10 10.19 -3.37
CA PRO A 71 11.19 10.61 -1.98
C PRO A 71 10.74 9.52 -1.01
N VAL A 72 11.45 9.43 0.12
CA VAL A 72 11.14 8.45 1.16
C VAL A 72 10.07 9.00 2.11
N LEU A 73 8.97 8.26 2.26
CA LEU A 73 7.92 8.58 3.24
C LEU A 73 8.18 7.87 4.56
N PHE A 74 8.51 8.67 5.57
CA PHE A 74 8.72 8.20 6.93
C PHE A 74 7.41 8.14 7.74
N TRP A 75 7.39 7.24 8.71
CA TRP A 75 6.38 7.09 9.77
C TRP A 75 6.56 8.02 10.98
N ASN A 76 7.06 9.24 10.78
CA ASN A 76 7.43 10.18 11.88
C ASN A 76 6.22 10.88 12.55
N ASP A 77 5.04 10.26 12.54
CA ASP A 77 3.79 10.84 13.01
C ASP A 77 3.03 9.79 13.82
N VAL A 78 2.62 10.17 15.04
CA VAL A 78 1.90 9.28 15.96
C VAL A 78 0.59 8.76 15.36
N THR A 79 -0.06 9.54 14.51
CA THR A 79 -1.30 9.13 13.83
C THR A 79 -1.10 7.89 12.94
N ILE A 80 0.11 7.69 12.41
CA ILE A 80 0.47 6.49 11.65
C ILE A 80 0.58 5.28 12.57
N LEU A 81 1.14 5.45 13.77
CA LEU A 81 1.27 4.38 14.76
C LEU A 81 -0.11 3.95 15.28
N GLU A 82 -0.97 4.92 15.59
CA GLU A 82 -2.35 4.67 15.99
C GLU A 82 -3.12 3.93 14.89
N LYS A 83 -3.00 4.39 13.64
CA LYS A 83 -3.65 3.73 12.50
C LYS A 83 -3.13 2.30 12.29
N ALA A 84 -1.83 2.07 12.46
CA ALA A 84 -1.25 0.74 12.38
C ALA A 84 -1.82 -0.20 13.45
N ALA A 85 -1.97 0.27 14.69
CA ALA A 85 -2.57 -0.50 15.78
C ALA A 85 -4.04 -0.87 15.48
N GLU A 86 -4.82 0.07 14.94
CA GLU A 86 -6.20 -0.18 14.50
C GLU A 86 -6.26 -1.25 13.39
N ILE A 87 -5.40 -1.14 12.36
CA ILE A 87 -5.32 -2.11 11.26
C ILE A 87 -4.99 -3.50 11.81
N HIS A 88 -3.99 -3.60 12.69
CA HIS A 88 -3.60 -4.87 13.31
C HIS A 88 -4.77 -5.50 14.09
N ALA A 89 -5.45 -4.73 14.94
CA ALA A 89 -6.59 -5.22 15.71
C ALA A 89 -7.73 -5.69 14.80
N TYR A 90 -8.00 -4.96 13.72
CA TYR A 90 -9.00 -5.32 12.71
C TYR A 90 -8.68 -6.64 12.01
N LEU A 91 -7.43 -6.82 11.56
CA LEU A 91 -7.00 -8.03 10.86
C LEU A 91 -7.00 -9.25 11.78
N LYS A 92 -6.52 -9.08 13.02
CA LYS A 92 -6.51 -10.13 14.05
C LYS A 92 -7.92 -10.66 14.32
N LYS A 93 -8.93 -9.78 14.43
CA LYS A 93 -10.34 -10.18 14.62
C LYS A 93 -10.89 -11.00 13.45
N ARG A 94 -10.37 -10.83 12.24
CA ARG A 94 -10.82 -11.52 11.02
C ARG A 94 -10.00 -12.79 10.70
N GLY A 95 -9.05 -13.15 11.55
CA GLY A 95 -8.17 -14.30 11.31
C GLY A 95 -7.15 -14.09 10.18
N THR A 96 -7.00 -12.85 9.68
CA THR A 96 -6.00 -12.50 8.67
C THR A 96 -4.71 -12.10 9.37
N ARG A 97 -3.57 -12.68 8.95
CA ARG A 97 -2.25 -12.25 9.39
C ARG A 97 -1.58 -11.44 8.27
N LEU A 98 -1.11 -10.25 8.63
CA LEU A 98 -0.14 -9.47 7.86
C LEU A 98 1.07 -9.23 8.74
N GLU A 99 2.24 -9.09 8.13
CA GLU A 99 3.45 -8.71 8.84
C GLU A 99 3.37 -7.24 9.26
N ASP A 100 4.06 -6.88 10.35
CA ASP A 100 4.05 -5.50 10.87
C ASP A 100 4.53 -4.49 9.82
N ALA A 101 5.50 -4.88 9.00
CA ALA A 101 5.99 -4.09 7.86
C ALA A 101 4.86 -3.69 6.92
N ASP A 102 4.05 -4.67 6.49
CA ASP A 102 2.87 -4.42 5.64
C ASP A 102 1.84 -3.54 6.35
N ILE A 103 1.57 -3.79 7.64
CA ILE A 103 0.61 -3.01 8.43
C ILE A 103 1.00 -1.53 8.48
N PHE A 104 2.28 -1.24 8.73
CA PHE A 104 2.78 0.14 8.74
C PHE A 104 2.74 0.78 7.35
N ILE A 105 3.09 0.04 6.30
CA ILE A 105 2.98 0.53 4.92
C ILE A 105 1.51 0.92 4.60
N ALA A 106 0.54 0.11 5.05
CA ALA A 106 -0.88 0.47 4.94
C ALA A 106 -1.23 1.73 5.74
N ALA A 107 -0.78 1.83 6.98
CA ALA A 107 -1.04 2.99 7.83
C ALA A 107 -0.50 4.29 7.22
N ILE A 108 0.75 4.29 6.73
CA ILE A 108 1.36 5.43 6.04
C ILE A 108 0.53 5.83 4.83
N THR A 109 0.09 4.83 4.05
CA THR A 109 -0.73 5.08 2.85
C THR A 109 -2.07 5.71 3.21
N ILE A 110 -2.77 5.21 4.22
CA ILE A 110 -4.07 5.76 4.64
C ILE A 110 -3.92 7.19 5.16
N VAL A 111 -2.92 7.44 6.01
CA VAL A 111 -2.76 8.73 6.69
C VAL A 111 -2.20 9.80 5.75
N ARG A 112 -1.19 9.47 4.94
CA ARG A 112 -0.47 10.47 4.15
C ARG A 112 -0.86 10.51 2.68
N LEU A 113 -1.45 9.45 2.15
CA LEU A 113 -1.66 9.30 0.70
C LEU A 113 -3.14 9.07 0.39
N THR A 114 -3.88 10.17 0.37
CA THR A 114 -5.34 10.22 0.18
C THR A 114 -5.83 9.57 -1.12
N SER A 115 -4.99 9.44 -2.14
CA SER A 115 -5.36 8.88 -3.45
C SER A 115 -4.41 7.78 -3.95
N CYS A 116 -3.74 7.07 -3.06
CA CYS A 116 -2.70 6.13 -3.43
C CYS A 116 -3.21 4.81 -4.04
N THR A 117 -2.39 4.22 -4.93
CA THR A 117 -2.50 2.79 -5.24
C THR A 117 -1.21 2.10 -4.87
N MET A 118 -1.34 1.05 -4.07
CA MET A 118 -0.19 0.30 -3.55
C MET A 118 -0.13 -1.03 -4.26
N HIS A 119 1.08 -1.51 -4.62
CA HIS A 119 1.21 -2.72 -5.44
C HIS A 119 1.34 -4.02 -4.64
N HIS A 120 0.72 -4.11 -3.46
CA HIS A 120 0.60 -5.37 -2.70
C HIS A 120 -0.87 -5.82 -2.65
N LYS A 121 -1.20 -6.92 -3.35
CA LYS A 121 -2.55 -7.46 -3.54
C LYS A 121 -3.34 -7.63 -2.23
N TYR A 122 -2.68 -8.09 -1.17
CA TYR A 122 -3.29 -8.29 0.14
C TYR A 122 -3.54 -6.96 0.86
N LEU A 123 -2.60 -6.03 0.75
CA LEU A 123 -2.65 -4.74 1.42
C LEU A 123 -3.78 -3.85 0.88
N ILE A 124 -3.96 -3.83 -0.44
CA ILE A 124 -5.08 -3.10 -1.09
C ILE A 124 -6.43 -3.62 -0.59
N ARG A 125 -6.58 -4.94 -0.44
CA ARG A 125 -7.85 -5.56 -0.02
C ARG A 125 -8.19 -5.19 1.42
N SER A 126 -7.21 -5.23 2.32
CA SER A 126 -7.39 -4.86 3.73
C SER A 126 -7.70 -3.37 3.91
N ILE A 127 -7.01 -2.49 3.19
CA ILE A 127 -7.27 -1.03 3.23
C ILE A 127 -8.67 -0.71 2.70
N LYS A 128 -9.09 -1.32 1.60
CA LYS A 128 -10.45 -1.14 1.07
C LYS A 128 -11.52 -1.54 2.08
N ALA A 129 -11.29 -2.62 2.83
CA ALA A 129 -12.24 -3.12 3.83
C ALA A 129 -12.28 -2.27 5.12
N ILE A 130 -11.21 -1.53 5.41
CA ILE A 130 -11.17 -0.57 6.53
C ILE A 130 -11.81 0.76 6.11
N ASN A 131 -11.50 1.22 4.89
CA ASN A 131 -12.02 2.48 4.35
C ASN A 131 -13.47 2.38 3.82
N SER A 132 -14.04 1.19 3.63
CA SER A 132 -15.46 1.04 3.28
C SER A 132 -16.42 1.42 4.41
N ASN A 133 -15.91 1.59 5.63
CA ASN A 133 -16.67 2.08 6.79
C ASN A 133 -16.57 3.60 6.97
N THR A 134 -15.83 4.31 6.12
CA THR A 134 -15.71 5.77 6.10
C THR A 134 -16.16 6.26 4.72
N GLU A 135 -17.18 7.11 4.64
CA GLU A 135 -17.90 7.47 3.40
C GLU A 135 -17.03 8.13 2.30
N THR A 136 -15.75 8.39 2.56
CA THR A 136 -14.92 9.29 1.76
C THR A 136 -14.16 8.65 0.60
N VAL A 137 -14.37 7.37 0.23
CA VAL A 137 -13.54 6.80 -0.85
C VAL A 137 -14.19 5.89 -1.88
N LYS A 138 -15.01 6.51 -2.75
CA LYS A 138 -15.42 5.93 -4.05
C LYS A 138 -14.32 5.94 -5.14
N SER A 139 -13.07 6.35 -4.84
CA SER A 139 -12.01 6.58 -5.84
C SER A 139 -10.96 5.44 -5.98
N TYR A 140 -11.00 4.41 -5.13
CA TYR A 140 -10.05 3.29 -5.20
C TYR A 140 -10.43 2.26 -6.29
N HIS A 141 -10.56 2.73 -7.53
CA HIS A 141 -10.65 1.87 -8.69
C HIS A 141 -9.29 1.18 -8.90
N CYS A 142 -9.30 -0.13 -8.66
CA CYS A 142 -8.18 -1.03 -8.89
C CYS A 142 -8.10 -1.26 -10.39
N CYS A 143 -6.97 -0.90 -11.01
CA CYS A 143 -6.64 -1.35 -12.35
C CYS A 143 -6.24 -2.84 -12.27
N GLN A 144 -7.23 -3.71 -12.14
CA GLN A 144 -7.13 -5.09 -12.64
C GLN A 144 -8.12 -5.19 -13.78
N MET A 145 -7.63 -5.00 -15.01
CA MET A 145 -8.29 -5.66 -16.12
C MET A 145 -8.17 -7.17 -15.87
N SER A 146 -9.34 -7.82 -15.93
CA SER A 146 -9.56 -9.25 -16.16
C SER A 146 -9.35 -10.20 -14.98
N CYS A 147 -10.41 -10.40 -14.17
CA CYS A 147 -10.98 -11.75 -13.93
C CYS A 147 -12.25 -11.70 -13.05
N CYS A 148 -13.38 -12.04 -13.68
CA CYS A 148 -14.58 -12.72 -13.15
C CYS A 148 -15.36 -12.14 -11.95
N LEU A 149 -16.49 -11.50 -12.30
CA LEU A 149 -17.86 -11.74 -11.81
C LEU A 149 -18.04 -12.38 -10.41
N LEU A 150 -18.63 -11.64 -9.47
CA LEU A 150 -19.65 -12.15 -8.54
C LEU A 150 -20.70 -11.05 -8.25
N PRO A 151 -22.00 -11.39 -8.12
CA PRO A 151 -23.12 -10.44 -8.04
C PRO A 151 -23.26 -9.78 -6.66
N PRO A 152 -24.04 -8.68 -6.53
CA PRO A 152 -24.26 -8.02 -5.24
C PRO A 152 -25.18 -8.88 -4.35
N PHE A 153 -24.74 -9.13 -3.12
CA PHE A 153 -25.57 -9.74 -2.09
C PHE A 153 -26.58 -8.70 -1.60
N THR A 154 -27.85 -8.90 -1.96
CA THR A 154 -28.98 -8.30 -1.25
C THR A 154 -29.31 -9.19 -0.07
N SER A 155 -29.34 -8.64 1.14
CA SER A 155 -30.16 -9.21 2.20
C SER A 155 -30.60 -8.09 3.13
N GLN A 156 -31.88 -7.74 2.97
CA GLN A 156 -32.70 -7.18 4.02
C GLN A 156 -32.52 -8.00 5.30
N PHE A 157 -32.37 -7.34 6.44
CA PHE A 157 -32.75 -7.94 7.73
C PHE A 157 -33.67 -6.95 8.44
N SER A 158 -34.96 -7.16 8.21
CA SER A 158 -36.06 -6.75 9.08
C SER A 158 -36.13 -7.70 10.29
N THR A 159 -36.80 -7.21 11.35
CA THR A 159 -37.14 -7.85 12.63
C THR A 159 -36.00 -7.79 13.65
N GLY A 160 -36.11 -7.12 14.79
CA GLY A 160 -37.28 -6.97 15.66
C GLY A 160 -36.95 -7.72 16.94
N VAL A 161 -36.50 -7.04 17.98
CA VAL A 161 -36.41 -7.61 19.33
C VAL A 161 -37.05 -6.62 20.29
N GLN A 162 -38.22 -7.03 20.75
CA GLN A 162 -39.00 -6.44 21.83
C GLN A 162 -38.31 -6.68 23.17
N ASP A 163 -38.68 -5.80 24.10
CA ASP A 163 -38.45 -5.83 25.54
C ASP A 163 -38.36 -7.22 26.17
N LEU A 164 -37.44 -7.35 27.14
CA LEU A 164 -37.70 -8.12 28.36
C LEU A 164 -37.00 -7.43 29.55
N SER A 165 -37.85 -6.83 30.39
CA SER A 165 -37.82 -6.79 31.87
C SER A 165 -36.49 -6.66 32.61
#